data_AF-A0A519T767-F1
#
_entry.id   AF-A0A519T767-F1
#
_cell.length_a   1.000
_cell.length_b   1.000
_cell.length_c   1.000
_cell.angle_alpha   90.00
_cell.angle_beta   90.00
_cell.angle_gamma   90.00
#
_symmetry.space_group_name_H-M   'P 1'
#
loop_
_entity.id
_entity.type
_entity.pdbx_description
1 polymer ?
#
loop_
_entity_poly.entity_id
_entity_poly.type
_entity_poly.pdbx_seq_one_letter_code
_entity_poly.pdbx_strand_id
1 'polypeptide(L)'
;ELERRQVATELSLLKAQINPHFFFNTLNNIYALTLLDGERARAALHRLSRMMRYVLYETTAGHTRLSQEISFLRDYIELMHLRLTDQVQVVFEAPTDPAAPDPYIAPMLFQPYVENAFKHGVSALTPSCITISLRQPSAQQVEMCVRNTLLPVRPNADADEPGGIGLANTQRRLDLLYPGRHALRTTTPTLTNEYEVCLSLNLQP
;
A
#
# COMPACT_ATOMS: atom_id res chain seq x y z
N GLU A 1 -32.10 -1.89 6.90
CA GLU A 1 -31.63 -2.28 5.55
C GLU A 1 -31.02 -1.11 4.77
N LEU A 2 -31.67 0.06 4.77
CA LEU A 2 -31.15 1.29 4.17
C LEU A 2 -29.77 1.69 4.73
N GLU A 3 -29.60 1.68 6.06
CA GLU A 3 -28.30 2.00 6.70
C GLU A 3 -27.18 1.04 6.28
N ARG A 4 -27.46 -0.27 6.18
CA ARG A 4 -26.47 -1.26 5.70
C ARG A 4 -26.07 -0.99 4.25
N ARG A 5 -27.03 -0.61 3.39
CA ARG A 5 -26.74 -0.23 2.01
C ARG A 5 -25.93 1.06 1.94
N GLN A 6 -26.26 2.06 2.76
CA GLN A 6 -25.50 3.31 2.85
C GLN A 6 -24.05 3.07 3.26
N VAL A 7 -23.82 2.28 4.31
CA VAL A 7 -22.47 1.92 4.75
C VAL A 7 -21.72 1.13 3.68
N ALA A 8 -22.37 0.17 3.00
CA ALA A 8 -21.75 -0.57 1.91
C ALA A 8 -21.36 0.34 0.72
N THR A 9 -22.21 1.29 0.35
CA THR A 9 -21.91 2.30 -0.68
C THR A 9 -20.77 3.20 -0.24
N GLU A 10 -20.78 3.71 0.99
CA GLU A 10 -19.70 4.53 1.55
C GLU A 10 -18.37 3.76 1.55
N LEU A 11 -18.37 2.50 2.01
CA LEU A 11 -17.18 1.64 1.98
C LEU A 11 -16.67 1.40 0.56
N SER A 12 -17.56 1.25 -0.43
CA SER A 12 -17.15 1.12 -1.83
C SER A 12 -16.50 2.39 -2.39
N LEU A 13 -16.93 3.57 -1.94
CA LEU A 13 -16.34 4.85 -2.30
C LEU A 13 -15.00 5.09 -1.60
N LEU A 14 -14.89 4.67 -0.34
CA LEU A 14 -13.68 4.81 0.49
C LEU A 14 -12.63 3.71 0.24
N LYS A 15 -13.00 2.64 -0.45
CA LYS A 15 -12.07 1.57 -0.80
C LYS A 15 -10.95 2.16 -1.65
N ALA A 16 -9.71 1.80 -1.32
CA ALA A 16 -8.56 2.20 -2.10
C ALA A 16 -8.76 1.74 -3.56
N GLN A 17 -8.82 2.71 -4.46
CA GLN A 17 -8.87 2.45 -5.90
C GLN A 17 -7.45 2.56 -6.40
N ILE A 18 -6.95 1.52 -7.07
CA ILE A 18 -5.69 1.66 -7.79
C ILE A 18 -5.91 2.69 -8.87
N ASN A 19 -5.06 3.72 -8.89
CA ASN A 19 -5.11 4.75 -9.91
C ASN A 19 -4.98 4.08 -11.29
N PRO A 20 -5.95 4.23 -12.23
CA PRO A 20 -5.84 3.68 -13.57
C PRO A 20 -4.53 4.06 -14.27
N HIS A 21 -4.03 5.26 -13.98
CA HIS A 21 -2.73 5.75 -14.45
C HIS A 21 -1.56 4.89 -13.98
N PHE A 22 -1.61 4.31 -12.77
CA PHE A 22 -0.59 3.37 -12.30
C PHE A 22 -0.49 2.17 -13.24
N PHE A 23 -1.63 1.58 -13.64
CA PHE A 23 -1.62 0.44 -14.56
C PHE A 23 -1.08 0.81 -15.94
N PHE A 24 -1.51 1.95 -16.50
CA PHE A 24 -0.99 2.44 -17.78
C PHE A 24 0.52 2.68 -17.74
N ASN A 25 1.01 3.37 -16.71
CA ASN A 25 2.44 3.62 -16.56
C ASN A 25 3.24 2.33 -16.35
N THR A 26 2.68 1.39 -15.59
CA THR A 26 3.33 0.10 -15.37
C THR A 26 3.44 -0.67 -16.69
N LEU A 27 2.39 -0.71 -17.51
CA LEU A 27 2.44 -1.32 -18.84
C LEU A 27 3.47 -0.65 -19.75
N ASN A 28 3.55 0.68 -19.75
CA ASN A 28 4.54 1.41 -20.54
C ASN A 28 5.99 1.09 -20.12
N ASN A 29 6.24 1.01 -18.81
CA ASN A 29 7.55 0.61 -18.29
C ASN A 29 7.89 -0.84 -18.66
N ILE A 30 6.91 -1.75 -18.57
CA ILE A 30 7.09 -3.14 -19.00
C ILE A 30 7.40 -3.20 -20.49
N TYR A 31 6.69 -2.44 -21.32
CA TYR A 31 6.95 -2.37 -22.76
C TYR A 31 8.38 -1.90 -23.04
N ALA A 32 8.82 -0.79 -22.42
CA ALA A 32 10.21 -0.34 -22.56
C ALA A 32 11.21 -1.41 -22.11
N LEU A 33 10.89 -2.13 -21.01
CA LEU A 33 11.71 -3.23 -20.50
C LEU A 33 11.78 -4.41 -21.47
N THR A 34 10.75 -4.69 -22.29
CA THR A 34 10.83 -5.76 -23.31
C THR A 34 11.95 -5.54 -24.33
N LEU A 35 12.34 -4.29 -24.56
CA LEU A 35 13.42 -3.92 -25.48
C LEU A 35 14.81 -4.08 -24.86
N LEU A 36 14.89 -4.14 -23.53
CA LEU A 36 16.14 -4.18 -22.77
C LEU A 36 16.40 -5.54 -22.12
N ASP A 37 15.38 -6.12 -21.50
CA ASP A 37 15.43 -7.38 -20.75
C ASP A 37 14.06 -8.09 -20.79
N GLY A 38 13.97 -9.09 -21.66
CA GLY A 38 12.75 -9.86 -21.86
C GLY A 38 12.34 -10.75 -20.68
N GLU A 39 13.28 -11.19 -19.84
CA GLU A 39 12.97 -12.01 -18.65
C GLU A 39 12.38 -11.13 -17.56
N ARG A 40 13.01 -9.98 -17.27
CA ARG A 40 12.47 -9.02 -16.30
C ARG A 40 11.11 -8.47 -16.75
N ALA A 41 10.91 -8.21 -18.04
CA ALA A 41 9.61 -7.79 -18.57
C ALA A 41 8.53 -8.86 -18.37
N ARG A 42 8.84 -10.15 -18.61
CA ARG A 42 7.91 -11.26 -18.37
C ARG A 42 7.56 -11.41 -16.89
N ALA A 43 8.55 -11.30 -16.00
CA ALA A 43 8.33 -11.32 -14.57
C ALA A 43 7.43 -10.16 -14.11
N ALA A 44 7.70 -8.93 -14.58
CA ALA A 44 6.89 -7.76 -14.28
C ALA A 44 5.45 -7.89 -14.78
N LEU A 45 5.24 -8.39 -16.01
CA LEU A 45 3.91 -8.66 -16.55
C LEU A 45 3.15 -9.70 -15.71
N HIS A 46 3.83 -10.75 -15.26
CA HIS A 46 3.22 -11.76 -14.40
C HIS A 46 2.77 -11.16 -13.05
N ARG A 47 3.62 -10.33 -12.40
CA ARG A 47 3.27 -9.61 -11.17
C ARG A 47 2.05 -8.70 -11.37
N LEU A 48 2.05 -7.94 -12.47
CA LEU A 48 0.92 -7.07 -12.82
C LEU A 48 -0.39 -7.86 -12.96
N SER A 49 -0.35 -9.01 -13.63
CA SER A 49 -1.51 -9.89 -13.78
C SER A 49 -2.03 -10.41 -12.43
N ARG A 50 -1.14 -10.79 -11.51
CA ARG A 50 -1.53 -11.20 -10.14
C ARG A 50 -2.18 -10.08 -9.36
N MET A 51 -1.63 -8.87 -9.43
CA MET A 51 -2.24 -7.70 -8.78
C MET A 51 -3.62 -7.38 -9.35
N MET A 52 -3.78 -7.41 -10.67
CA MET A 52 -5.09 -7.20 -11.30
C MET A 52 -6.10 -8.26 -10.86
N ARG A 53 -5.69 -9.54 -10.82
CA ARG A 53 -6.54 -10.63 -10.33
C ARG A 53 -6.99 -10.39 -8.89
N TYR A 54 -6.07 -10.01 -8.02
CA TYR A 54 -6.38 -9.68 -6.62
C TYR A 54 -7.46 -8.60 -6.55
N VAL A 55 -7.25 -7.48 -7.25
CA VAL A 55 -8.17 -6.34 -7.25
C VAL A 55 -9.56 -6.72 -7.78
N LEU A 56 -9.62 -7.46 -8.89
CA LEU A 56 -10.88 -7.79 -9.57
C LEU A 56 -11.71 -8.85 -8.86
N TYR A 57 -11.07 -9.83 -8.20
CA TYR A 57 -11.77 -11.00 -7.68
C TYR A 57 -11.71 -11.10 -6.15
N GLU A 58 -10.52 -10.98 -5.57
CA GLU A 58 -10.31 -11.23 -4.14
C GLU A 58 -10.88 -10.10 -3.27
N THR A 59 -10.99 -8.88 -3.80
CA THR A 59 -11.50 -7.74 -3.03
C THR A 59 -13.02 -7.59 -3.06
N THR A 60 -13.74 -8.44 -3.80
CA THR A 60 -15.20 -8.34 -4.01
C THR A 60 -16.01 -8.86 -2.83
N ALA A 61 -15.46 -9.83 -2.08
CA ALA A 61 -16.10 -10.42 -0.89
C ALA A 61 -16.05 -9.51 0.35
N GLY A 62 -15.35 -8.36 0.28
CA GLY A 62 -15.19 -7.44 1.41
C GLY A 62 -14.15 -7.87 2.45
N HIS A 63 -13.61 -9.08 2.34
CA HIS A 63 -12.50 -9.59 3.15
C HIS A 63 -11.51 -10.40 2.29
N THR A 64 -10.25 -10.45 2.72
CA THR A 64 -9.14 -11.18 2.09
C THR A 64 -8.29 -11.85 3.17
N ARG A 65 -7.49 -12.85 2.82
CA ARG A 65 -6.43 -13.34 3.72
C ARG A 65 -5.30 -12.31 3.85
N LEU A 66 -4.68 -12.25 5.03
CA LEU A 66 -3.49 -11.42 5.27
C LEU A 66 -2.36 -11.78 4.29
N SER A 67 -2.16 -13.06 4.03
CA SER A 67 -1.17 -13.57 3.07
C SER A 67 -1.38 -13.04 1.64
N GLN A 68 -2.63 -12.90 1.20
CA GLN A 68 -2.99 -12.35 -0.11
C GLN A 68 -2.67 -10.85 -0.17
N GLU A 69 -2.97 -10.10 0.88
CA GLU A 69 -2.64 -8.67 0.97
C GLU A 69 -1.11 -8.47 0.98
N ILE A 70 -0.34 -9.28 1.71
CA ILE A 70 1.13 -9.26 1.70
C ILE A 70 1.66 -9.57 0.29
N SER A 71 1.11 -10.56 -0.39
CA SER A 71 1.49 -10.92 -1.76
C SER A 71 1.23 -9.77 -2.74
N PHE A 72 0.07 -9.13 -2.61
CA PHE A 72 -0.26 -7.92 -3.38
C PHE A 72 0.75 -6.79 -3.14
N LEU A 73 1.06 -6.48 -1.87
CA LEU A 73 2.04 -5.44 -1.53
C LEU A 73 3.43 -5.77 -2.09
N ARG A 74 3.86 -7.03 -2.02
CA ARG A 74 5.14 -7.47 -2.58
C ARG A 74 5.19 -7.23 -4.08
N ASP A 75 4.15 -7.61 -4.82
CA ASP A 75 4.08 -7.37 -6.27
C ASP A 75 4.03 -5.87 -6.60
N TYR A 76 3.30 -5.08 -5.81
CA TYR A 76 3.26 -3.63 -5.96
C TYR A 76 4.65 -2.99 -5.77
N ILE A 77 5.33 -3.32 -4.68
CA ILE A 77 6.66 -2.81 -4.34
C ILE A 77 7.67 -3.17 -5.41
N GLU A 78 7.64 -4.40 -5.92
CA GLU A 78 8.54 -4.87 -6.99
C GLU A 78 8.31 -4.13 -8.30
N LEU A 79 7.06 -3.86 -8.67
CA LEU A 79 6.77 -3.05 -9.86
C LEU A 79 7.18 -1.59 -9.69
N MET A 80 7.04 -1.04 -8.48
CA MET A 80 7.52 0.30 -8.17
C MET A 80 9.06 0.37 -8.23
N HIS A 81 9.77 -0.67 -7.80
CA HIS A 81 11.23 -0.75 -7.89
C HIS A 81 11.76 -0.62 -9.31
N LEU A 82 11.04 -1.10 -10.33
CA LEU A 82 11.45 -0.96 -11.73
C LEU A 82 11.58 0.50 -12.18
N ARG A 83 11.00 1.43 -11.41
CA ARG A 83 10.98 2.88 -11.70
C ARG A 83 11.95 3.66 -10.81
N LEU A 84 12.61 2.99 -9.86
CA LEU A 84 13.53 3.62 -8.93
C LEU A 84 14.93 3.69 -9.51
N THR A 85 15.63 4.76 -9.14
CA THR A 85 17.08 4.88 -9.30
C THR A 85 17.78 4.32 -8.07
N ASP A 86 19.09 4.06 -8.17
CA ASP A 86 19.93 3.59 -7.05
C ASP A 86 19.98 4.55 -5.85
N GLN A 87 19.43 5.77 -5.97
CA GLN A 87 19.26 6.73 -4.88
C GLN A 87 18.18 6.34 -3.87
N VAL A 88 17.26 5.44 -4.22
CA VAL A 88 16.12 5.09 -3.37
C VAL A 88 16.29 3.69 -2.84
N GLN A 89 16.44 3.57 -1.52
CA GLN A 89 16.40 2.29 -0.83
C GLN A 89 14.96 1.98 -0.42
N VAL A 90 14.52 0.74 -0.63
CA VAL A 90 13.24 0.25 -0.11
C VAL A 90 13.46 -1.05 0.63
N VAL A 91 12.93 -1.13 1.84
CA VAL A 91 12.99 -2.31 2.70
C VAL A 91 11.56 -2.77 2.98
N PHE A 92 11.26 -4.03 2.68
CA PHE A 92 9.97 -4.64 2.99
C PHE A 92 10.15 -5.90 3.83
N GLU A 93 9.63 -5.85 5.05
CA GLU A 93 9.63 -6.95 6.01
C GLU A 93 8.20 -7.39 6.27
N ALA A 94 7.93 -8.67 6.11
CA ALA A 94 6.63 -9.27 6.37
C ALA A 94 6.81 -10.72 6.85
N PRO A 95 5.81 -11.31 7.53
CA PRO A 95 5.87 -12.72 7.91
C PRO A 95 6.09 -13.61 6.69
N THR A 96 7.04 -14.54 6.79
CA THR A 96 7.37 -15.51 5.72
C THR A 96 7.09 -16.95 6.13
N ASP A 97 6.77 -17.19 7.40
CA ASP A 97 6.47 -18.53 7.90
C ASP A 97 5.11 -19.00 7.36
N PRO A 98 5.06 -20.07 6.54
CA PRO A 98 3.81 -20.63 6.04
C PRO A 98 2.89 -21.15 7.14
N ALA A 99 3.42 -21.44 8.33
CA ALA A 99 2.65 -21.85 9.50
C ALA A 99 2.11 -20.68 10.33
N ALA A 100 2.46 -19.43 9.99
CA ALA A 100 1.91 -18.26 10.65
C ALA A 100 0.38 -18.21 10.46
N PRO A 101 -0.38 -17.69 11.46
CA PRO A 101 -1.82 -17.58 11.30
C PRO A 101 -2.17 -16.66 10.12
N ASP A 102 -3.16 -17.02 9.32
CA ASP A 102 -3.55 -16.25 8.13
C ASP A 102 -4.97 -15.67 8.28
N PRO A 103 -5.16 -14.64 9.12
CA PRO A 103 -6.50 -14.16 9.44
C PRO A 103 -7.12 -13.38 8.26
N TYR A 104 -8.45 -13.22 8.31
CA TYR A 104 -9.15 -12.37 7.35
C TYR A 104 -9.05 -10.90 7.76
N ILE A 105 -8.75 -10.06 6.78
CA ILE A 105 -8.72 -8.60 6.90
C ILE A 105 -9.51 -7.96 5.75
N ALA A 106 -9.81 -6.67 5.87
CA ALA A 106 -10.34 -5.91 4.75
C ALA A 106 -9.28 -5.79 3.65
N PRO A 107 -9.65 -5.98 2.37
CA PRO A 107 -8.70 -5.92 1.26
C PRO A 107 -8.21 -4.50 0.99
N MET A 108 -7.02 -4.32 0.45
CA MET A 108 -6.49 -2.98 0.10
C MET A 108 -6.43 -2.04 1.30
N LEU A 109 -6.19 -2.58 2.49
CA LEU A 109 -6.11 -1.80 3.72
C LEU A 109 -4.74 -1.15 3.85
N PHE A 110 -3.69 -1.83 3.38
CA PHE A 110 -2.31 -1.40 3.54
C PHE A 110 -1.78 -0.59 2.36
N GLN A 111 -2.36 -0.79 1.17
CA GLN A 111 -1.93 -0.11 -0.05
C GLN A 111 -1.80 1.42 0.12
N PRO A 112 -2.76 2.16 0.72
CA PRO A 112 -2.66 3.63 0.78
C PRO A 112 -1.40 4.13 1.49
N TYR A 113 -0.93 3.42 2.52
CA TYR A 113 0.27 3.81 3.26
C TYR A 113 1.54 3.58 2.43
N VAL A 114 1.61 2.44 1.74
CA VAL A 114 2.73 2.11 0.85
C VAL A 114 2.76 3.07 -0.34
N GLU A 115 1.62 3.34 -0.95
CA GLU A 115 1.48 4.29 -2.06
C GLU A 115 1.92 5.70 -1.65
N ASN A 116 1.49 6.18 -0.48
CA ASN A 116 1.93 7.47 0.05
C ASN A 116 3.45 7.52 0.26
N ALA A 117 4.05 6.45 0.78
CA ALA A 117 5.50 6.39 0.95
C ALA A 117 6.25 6.48 -0.38
N PHE A 118 5.76 5.84 -1.44
CA PHE A 118 6.36 6.00 -2.78
C PHE A 118 6.10 7.39 -3.38
N LYS A 119 4.92 7.98 -3.16
CA LYS A 119 4.59 9.33 -3.65
C LYS A 119 5.51 10.39 -3.05
N HIS A 120 5.86 10.26 -1.77
CA HIS A 120 6.58 11.30 -1.02
C HIS A 120 8.04 10.96 -0.70
N GLY A 121 8.43 9.68 -0.77
CA GLY A 121 9.75 9.18 -0.39
C GLY A 121 10.67 8.84 -1.56
N VAL A 122 10.29 9.13 -2.81
CA VAL A 122 11.08 8.83 -4.01
C VAL A 122 11.62 10.12 -4.63
N SER A 123 12.94 10.19 -4.82
CA SER A 123 13.60 11.23 -5.62
C SER A 123 14.65 10.60 -6.52
N ALA A 124 14.74 11.07 -7.77
CA ALA A 124 15.81 10.67 -8.68
C ALA A 124 17.17 11.32 -8.33
N LEU A 125 17.17 12.38 -7.52
CA LEU A 125 18.36 13.22 -7.26
C LEU A 125 18.83 13.19 -5.81
N THR A 126 18.00 12.72 -4.90
CA THR A 126 18.25 12.80 -3.45
C THR A 126 18.14 11.41 -2.87
N PRO A 127 19.17 10.94 -2.15
CA PRO A 127 19.08 9.70 -1.41
C PRO A 127 17.86 9.68 -0.51
N SER A 128 17.09 8.60 -0.56
CA SER A 128 15.92 8.42 0.28
C SER A 128 15.70 6.96 0.63
N CYS A 129 14.94 6.73 1.70
CA CYS A 129 14.62 5.40 2.17
C CYS A 129 13.11 5.27 2.40
N ILE A 130 12.57 4.10 2.06
CA ILE A 130 11.22 3.66 2.42
C ILE A 130 11.35 2.34 3.17
N THR A 131 10.84 2.27 4.39
CA THR A 131 10.80 1.05 5.19
C THR A 131 9.35 0.67 5.46
N ILE A 132 8.97 -0.55 5.09
CA ILE A 132 7.64 -1.12 5.26
C ILE A 132 7.81 -2.37 6.13
N SER A 133 7.23 -2.36 7.33
CA SER A 133 7.26 -3.49 8.25
C SER A 133 5.85 -3.92 8.56
N LEU A 134 5.53 -5.17 8.23
CA LEU A 134 4.29 -5.84 8.61
C LEU A 134 4.64 -6.94 9.62
N ARG A 135 3.93 -6.93 10.74
CA ARG A 135 4.12 -7.89 11.83
C ARG A 135 2.79 -8.50 12.26
N GLN A 136 2.88 -9.70 12.82
CA GLN A 136 1.76 -10.40 13.40
C GLN A 136 2.15 -10.89 14.80
N PRO A 137 2.02 -10.03 15.84
CA PRO A 137 2.42 -10.38 17.19
C PRO A 137 1.64 -11.56 17.78
N SER A 138 0.40 -11.79 17.31
CA SER A 138 -0.45 -12.91 17.70
C SER A 138 -1.42 -13.26 16.57
N ALA A 139 -2.17 -14.36 16.69
CA ALA A 139 -3.15 -14.77 15.68
C ALA A 139 -4.24 -13.71 15.42
N GLN A 140 -4.53 -12.85 16.40
CA GLN A 140 -5.55 -11.81 16.33
C GLN A 140 -4.99 -10.39 16.22
N GLN A 141 -3.68 -10.22 16.07
CA GLN A 141 -3.08 -8.89 15.98
C GLN A 141 -2.24 -8.75 14.72
N VAL A 142 -2.51 -7.69 13.96
CA VAL A 142 -1.71 -7.31 12.78
C VAL A 142 -1.26 -5.88 12.95
N GLU A 143 0.02 -5.65 12.66
CA GLU A 143 0.62 -4.31 12.69
C GLU A 143 1.30 -4.04 11.36
N MET A 144 1.13 -2.84 10.83
CA MET A 144 1.95 -2.35 9.74
C MET A 144 2.48 -0.95 10.07
N CYS A 145 3.78 -0.76 9.92
CA CYS A 145 4.42 0.54 9.97
C CYS A 145 5.10 0.83 8.63
N VAL A 146 4.87 2.02 8.11
CA VAL A 146 5.50 2.53 6.89
C VAL A 146 6.20 3.83 7.22
N ARG A 147 7.49 3.90 6.93
CA ARG A 147 8.35 5.06 7.13
C ARG A 147 8.97 5.46 5.80
N ASN A 148 9.02 6.76 5.53
CA ASN A 148 9.75 7.29 4.38
C ASN A 148 10.49 8.58 4.71
N THR A 149 11.58 8.83 3.99
CA THR A 149 12.25 10.14 3.99
C THR A 149 11.30 11.21 3.44
N LEU A 150 11.21 12.35 4.12
CA LEU A 150 10.53 13.56 3.68
C LEU A 150 11.47 14.36 2.79
N LEU A 151 11.12 14.44 1.51
CA LEU A 151 11.87 15.22 0.54
C LEU A 151 11.36 16.68 0.53
N PRO A 152 12.23 17.66 0.26
CA PRO A 152 11.81 19.05 0.11
C PRO A 152 10.72 19.17 -0.95
N VAL A 153 9.63 19.88 -0.64
CA VAL A 153 8.52 20.08 -1.55
C VAL A 153 9.04 20.74 -2.84
N ARG A 154 8.89 20.07 -3.97
CA ARG A 154 9.19 20.66 -5.28
C ARG A 154 8.13 21.74 -5.55
N PRO A 155 8.50 22.99 -5.88
CA PRO A 155 7.54 24.07 -6.13
C PRO A 155 6.53 23.79 -7.26
N ASN A 156 6.85 22.85 -8.17
CA ASN A 156 6.10 22.56 -9.40
C ASN A 156 5.79 21.07 -9.62
N ALA A 157 5.79 20.23 -8.58
CA ALA A 157 5.14 18.92 -8.72
C ALA A 157 3.63 19.18 -8.64
N ASP A 158 2.89 18.76 -9.66
CA ASP A 158 1.45 19.01 -9.83
C ASP A 158 0.71 19.06 -8.50
N ALA A 159 -0.12 20.10 -8.34
CA ALA A 159 -0.99 20.32 -7.18
C ALA A 159 -2.14 19.28 -7.10
N ASP A 160 -1.81 18.00 -7.31
CA ASP A 160 -2.71 16.87 -7.19
C ASP A 160 -2.83 16.47 -5.73
N GLU A 161 -3.90 17.06 -5.19
CA GLU A 161 -4.61 16.83 -3.95
C GLU A 161 -3.86 17.18 -2.65
N PRO A 162 -4.47 18.00 -1.77
CA PRO A 162 -3.92 18.27 -0.45
C PRO A 162 -3.71 16.93 0.26
N GLY A 163 -2.49 16.67 0.73
CA GLY A 163 -1.99 15.41 1.30
C GLY A 163 -2.68 14.91 2.58
N GLY A 164 -3.94 15.27 2.83
CA GLY A 164 -4.78 14.78 3.92
C GLY A 164 -5.92 13.86 3.49
N ILE A 165 -6.34 13.86 2.22
CA ILE A 165 -7.55 13.11 1.78
C ILE A 165 -7.34 11.59 1.90
N GLY A 166 -6.18 11.07 1.46
CA GLY A 166 -5.90 9.64 1.52
C GLY A 166 -5.89 9.05 2.93
N LEU A 167 -5.29 9.77 3.89
CA LEU A 167 -5.25 9.34 5.30
C LEU A 167 -6.63 9.50 5.96
N ALA A 168 -7.36 10.58 5.69
CA ALA A 168 -8.72 10.77 6.20
C ALA A 168 -9.67 9.68 5.69
N ASN A 169 -9.60 9.32 4.41
CA ASN A 169 -10.38 8.23 3.82
C ASN A 169 -10.01 6.88 4.47
N THR A 170 -8.73 6.64 4.71
CA THR A 170 -8.25 5.42 5.37
C THR A 170 -8.74 5.34 6.81
N GLN A 171 -8.67 6.44 7.56
CA GLN A 171 -9.20 6.53 8.93
C GLN A 171 -10.70 6.27 8.97
N ARG A 172 -11.48 6.95 8.11
CA ARG A 172 -12.93 6.77 8.03
C ARG A 172 -13.30 5.32 7.71
N ARG A 173 -12.55 4.69 6.82
CA ARG A 173 -12.73 3.28 6.46
C ARG A 173 -12.42 2.34 7.63
N LEU A 174 -11.38 2.63 8.41
CA LEU A 174 -11.05 1.89 9.62
C LEU A 174 -12.14 2.04 10.69
N ASP A 175 -12.71 3.23 10.87
CA ASP A 175 -13.81 3.47 11.81
C ASP A 175 -15.04 2.61 11.50
N LEU A 176 -15.34 2.44 10.21
CA LEU A 176 -16.47 1.63 9.74
C LEU A 176 -16.21 0.11 9.85
N LEU A 177 -14.99 -0.34 9.57
CA LEU A 177 -14.65 -1.77 9.48
C LEU A 177 -14.14 -2.37 10.79
N TYR A 178 -13.45 -1.57 11.60
CA TYR A 178 -12.79 -1.99 12.83
C TYR A 178 -13.12 -1.05 14.01
N PRO A 179 -14.41 -0.79 14.31
CA PRO A 179 -14.79 0.13 15.38
C PRO A 179 -14.22 -0.34 16.72
N GLY A 180 -13.46 0.54 17.39
CA GLY A 180 -12.80 0.24 18.67
C GLY A 180 -11.72 -0.85 18.60
N ARG A 181 -11.35 -1.31 17.40
CA ARG A 181 -10.42 -2.43 17.15
C ARG A 181 -9.22 -2.06 16.30
N HIS A 182 -8.96 -0.77 16.14
CA HIS A 182 -7.80 -0.29 15.42
C HIS A 182 -7.17 0.91 16.13
N ALA A 183 -5.88 1.13 15.86
CA ALA A 183 -5.18 2.34 16.24
C ALA A 183 -4.29 2.78 15.06
N LEU A 184 -4.50 4.01 14.59
CA LEU A 184 -3.66 4.63 13.57
C LEU A 184 -2.82 5.74 14.22
N ARG A 185 -1.51 5.69 14.00
CA ARG A 185 -0.56 6.68 14.53
C ARG A 185 0.25 7.24 13.39
N THR A 186 0.47 8.55 13.40
CA THR A 186 1.35 9.25 12.46
C THR A 186 2.33 10.11 13.22
N THR A 187 3.55 10.25 12.69
CA THR A 187 4.52 11.19 13.24
C THR A 187 4.35 12.57 12.60
N THR A 188 4.47 13.62 13.41
CA THR A 188 4.74 14.97 12.89
C THR A 188 6.16 15.01 12.33
N PRO A 189 6.43 15.75 11.24
CA PRO A 189 7.78 15.87 10.67
C PRO A 189 8.81 16.22 11.75
N THR A 190 9.72 15.30 12.02
CA THR A 190 10.81 15.46 12.98
C THR A 190 12.03 16.09 12.32
N LEU A 191 13.01 16.52 13.13
CA LEU A 191 14.33 16.99 12.67
C LEU A 191 15.07 15.98 11.78
N THR A 192 14.65 14.71 11.77
CA THR A 192 15.22 13.62 10.96
C THR A 192 14.68 13.58 9.52
N ASN A 193 13.78 14.49 9.13
CA ASN A 193 13.14 14.50 7.80
C ASN A 193 12.53 13.13 7.46
N GLU A 194 11.76 12.55 8.38
CA GLU A 194 11.05 11.30 8.16
C GLU A 194 9.57 11.45 8.50
N TYR A 195 8.74 10.70 7.77
CA TYR A 195 7.33 10.53 8.05
C TYR A 195 7.07 9.04 8.31
N GLU A 196 6.30 8.74 9.35
CA GLU A 196 5.91 7.39 9.69
C GLU A 196 4.41 7.32 9.94
N VAL A 197 3.81 6.23 9.44
CA VAL A 197 2.43 5.83 9.72
C VAL A 197 2.41 4.39 10.21
N CYS A 198 1.79 4.16 11.37
CA CYS A 198 1.64 2.84 11.97
C CYS A 198 0.17 2.52 12.23
N LEU A 199 -0.30 1.40 11.69
CA LEU A 199 -1.61 0.83 11.93
C LEU A 199 -1.48 -0.43 12.77
N SER A 200 -2.22 -0.51 13.88
CA SER A 200 -2.43 -1.72 14.66
C SER A 200 -3.90 -2.14 14.57
N LEU A 201 -4.15 -3.43 14.33
CA LEU A 201 -5.47 -4.03 14.21
C LEU A 201 -5.64 -5.17 15.22
N ASN A 202 -6.79 -5.17 15.89
CA ASN A 202 -7.28 -6.28 16.70
C ASN A 202 -8.38 -7.01 15.94
N LEU A 203 -8.07 -8.20 15.46
CA LEU A 203 -8.97 -9.05 14.70
C LEU A 203 -9.88 -9.83 15.66
N GLN A 204 -11.09 -10.12 15.20
CA GLN A 204 -11.96 -11.02 15.94
C GLN A 204 -11.43 -12.46 15.76
N PRO A 205 -11.58 -13.32 16.79
CA PRO A 205 -11.22 -14.72 16.70
C PRO A 205 -12.02 -15.47 15.62
#